data_AF-A0AAU2XSN3-F1
#
_entry.id   AF-A0AAU2XSN3-F1
#
_cell.length_a   1.000
_cell.length_b   1.000
_cell.length_c   1.000
_cell.angle_alpha   90.00
_cell.angle_beta   90.00
_cell.angle_gamma   90.00
#
_symmetry.space_group_name_H-M   'P 1'
#
loop_
_entity.id
_entity.type
_entity.pdbx_description
1 polymer ?
#
loop_
_entity_poly.entity_id
_entity_poly.type
_entity_poly.pdbx_seq_one_letter_code
_entity_poly.pdbx_strand_id
1 'polypeptide(L)'
;MSHRKHTIAGTVTAVMLAMIATLFGPLSSAQAQTYPCPGGNSSGASSSSGQGTCPSLHNRDIVPERAFPSIVYRGDSRPPVADNNQGIFNRGMWSRGTNSDIRSHVQGDRSLNSEYISTSGSQGLAESFARSQGANTLGNLALNSRCSTGRMAAYAILPGIGQYLLYRCLDGVVTARTYVYLIDPAWASNAMYIPDQIRGDRDLYNHYHSQDEWAYVRHIPASAITGVRIYTMTAQYHNGFIRPQTIDFHYDQFVANPQHVRARVVVYDPARDRSAEWGFDTALDSPTANSYTRGCSTITMCRGGGSGG
;
A
#
# COMPACT_ATOMS: atom_id res chain seq x y z
N MET A 1 -44.56 36.39 29.07
CA MET A 1 -44.62 35.67 27.77
C MET A 1 -43.41 36.10 26.94
N SER A 2 -42.16 35.71 27.24
CA SER A 2 -41.49 34.40 27.16
C SER A 2 -41.75 33.60 25.88
N HIS A 3 -40.63 33.18 25.26
CA HIS A 3 -40.45 32.30 24.10
C HIS A 3 -40.54 32.92 22.71
N ARG A 4 -39.42 33.49 22.25
CA ARG A 4 -38.93 33.39 20.86
C ARG A 4 -37.43 33.72 20.80
N LYS A 5 -36.60 32.88 21.43
CA LYS A 5 -35.13 32.92 21.36
C LYS A 5 -34.51 31.53 21.31
N HIS A 6 -35.05 30.59 20.52
CA HIS A 6 -34.38 29.30 20.28
C HIS A 6 -34.76 28.76 18.90
N THR A 7 -34.28 29.38 17.82
CA THR A 7 -34.46 28.81 16.47
C THR A 7 -33.35 29.21 15.49
N ILE A 8 -32.11 29.37 15.97
CA ILE A 8 -30.93 29.58 15.11
C ILE A 8 -29.75 28.66 15.51
N ALA A 9 -29.78 28.04 16.69
CA ALA A 9 -28.71 27.13 17.15
C ALA A 9 -28.86 25.67 16.68
N GLY A 10 -29.92 25.32 15.95
CA GLY A 10 -30.20 23.93 15.55
C GLY A 10 -29.69 23.53 14.16
N THR A 11 -29.45 24.48 13.26
CA THR A 11 -29.11 24.20 11.85
C THR A 11 -27.61 24.18 11.58
N VAL A 12 -26.78 24.82 12.41
CA VAL A 12 -25.30 24.80 12.24
C VAL A 12 -24.69 23.50 12.76
N THR A 13 -25.30 22.88 13.77
CA THR A 13 -24.79 21.65 14.39
C THR A 13 -25.05 20.40 13.54
N ALA A 14 -26.15 20.37 12.78
CA ALA A 14 -26.46 19.25 11.89
C ALA A 14 -25.55 19.19 10.64
N VAL A 15 -25.08 20.35 10.14
CA VAL A 15 -24.18 20.42 8.97
C VAL A 15 -22.75 20.01 9.33
N MET A 16 -22.27 20.29 10.55
CA MET A 16 -20.96 19.80 11.00
C MET A 16 -20.94 18.30 11.29
N LEU A 17 -22.02 17.71 11.83
CA LEU A 17 -22.11 16.27 12.06
C LEU A 17 -22.25 15.46 10.75
N ALA A 18 -22.89 16.03 9.72
CA ALA A 18 -22.92 15.42 8.39
C ALA A 18 -21.55 15.41 7.69
N MET A 19 -20.70 16.43 7.93
CA MET A 19 -19.33 16.45 7.38
C MET A 19 -18.33 15.55 8.15
N ILE A 20 -18.57 15.27 9.43
CA ILE A 20 -17.73 14.31 10.19
C ILE A 20 -18.08 12.86 9.79
N ALA A 21 -19.34 12.56 9.46
CA ALA A 21 -19.75 11.24 8.97
C ALA A 21 -19.18 10.89 7.58
N THR A 22 -18.80 11.88 6.76
CA THR A 22 -18.09 11.65 5.49
C THR A 22 -16.59 11.42 5.65
N LEU A 23 -16.01 11.77 6.81
CA LEU A 23 -14.58 11.55 7.11
C LEU A 23 -14.32 10.25 7.89
N PHE A 24 -15.34 9.71 8.56
CA PHE A 24 -15.27 8.47 9.34
C PHE A 24 -16.49 7.57 9.05
N GLY A 25 -16.76 7.33 7.77
CA GLY A 25 -17.80 6.39 7.36
C GLY A 25 -17.65 5.04 8.08
N PRO A 26 -18.76 4.32 8.33
CA PRO A 26 -18.73 3.03 9.00
C PRO A 26 -17.74 2.11 8.31
N LEU A 27 -16.96 1.36 9.12
CA LEU A 27 -16.14 0.22 8.69
C LEU A 27 -16.98 -0.59 7.71
N SER A 28 -16.74 -0.36 6.42
CA SER A 28 -17.58 -0.89 5.37
C SER A 28 -17.22 -2.36 5.30
N SER A 29 -18.11 -3.21 5.80
CA SER A 29 -18.07 -4.62 5.44
C SER A 29 -18.08 -4.67 3.91
N ALA A 30 -17.02 -5.24 3.34
CA ALA A 30 -16.88 -5.43 1.91
C ALA A 30 -18.16 -6.07 1.37
N GLN A 31 -18.98 -5.30 0.65
CA GLN A 31 -20.10 -5.86 -0.08
C GLN A 31 -19.50 -6.66 -1.23
N ALA A 32 -19.67 -7.99 -1.16
CA ALA A 32 -19.28 -8.89 -2.23
C ALA A 32 -20.08 -8.55 -3.49
N GLN A 33 -19.41 -7.92 -4.46
CA GLN A 33 -19.96 -7.80 -5.80
C GLN A 33 -20.11 -9.19 -6.41
N THR A 34 -21.23 -9.36 -7.11
CA THR A 34 -21.89 -10.66 -7.33
C THR A 34 -21.32 -11.48 -8.49
N TYR A 35 -20.27 -11.01 -9.18
CA TYR A 35 -19.59 -11.75 -10.26
C TYR A 35 -18.09 -11.38 -10.30
N PRO A 36 -17.17 -12.36 -10.46
CA PRO A 36 -15.75 -12.06 -10.60
C PRO A 36 -15.49 -11.32 -11.91
N CYS A 37 -14.47 -10.47 -11.88
CA CYS A 37 -13.92 -9.83 -13.05
C CYS A 37 -13.37 -10.88 -14.01
N PRO A 38 -13.70 -10.82 -15.30
CA PRO A 38 -13.24 -11.79 -16.28
C PRO A 38 -11.71 -11.76 -16.44
N GLY A 39 -11.13 -12.92 -16.73
CA GLY A 39 -9.72 -13.09 -17.08
C GLY A 39 -9.51 -13.47 -18.56
N GLY A 40 -8.27 -13.75 -18.95
CA GLY A 40 -7.88 -14.28 -20.26
C GLY A 40 -8.24 -13.34 -21.40
N ASN A 41 -8.90 -13.87 -22.44
CA ASN A 41 -9.36 -13.11 -23.62
C ASN A 41 -10.40 -12.01 -23.30
N SER A 42 -10.90 -11.97 -22.07
CA SER A 42 -11.86 -10.96 -21.61
C SER A 42 -11.34 -10.18 -20.40
N SER A 43 -10.07 -10.35 -20.03
CA SER A 43 -9.42 -9.51 -19.01
C SER A 43 -9.45 -8.04 -19.46
N GLY A 44 -9.86 -7.14 -18.57
CA GLY A 44 -10.07 -5.73 -18.90
C GLY A 44 -11.34 -5.39 -19.68
N ALA A 45 -12.23 -6.36 -19.97
CA ALA A 45 -13.47 -6.13 -20.73
C ALA A 45 -14.61 -5.47 -19.91
N SER A 46 -14.44 -5.22 -18.61
CA SER A 46 -15.46 -4.67 -17.72
C SER A 46 -15.21 -3.21 -17.33
N SER A 47 -15.54 -2.29 -18.24
CA SER A 47 -16.53 -1.20 -18.02
C SER A 47 -16.44 -0.12 -19.09
N SER A 48 -17.23 -0.28 -20.15
CA SER A 48 -17.59 0.80 -21.08
C SER A 48 -18.45 1.91 -20.45
N SER A 49 -18.53 1.97 -19.12
CA SER A 49 -19.34 2.94 -18.36
C SER A 49 -18.64 3.41 -17.08
N GLY A 50 -17.38 3.88 -17.16
CA GLY A 50 -16.77 4.84 -16.21
C GLY A 50 -16.78 4.54 -14.69
N GLN A 51 -17.21 3.36 -14.27
CA GLN A 51 -17.45 2.93 -12.87
C GLN A 51 -17.23 1.41 -12.74
N GLY A 52 -16.33 0.83 -13.53
CA GLY A 52 -15.94 -0.56 -13.37
C GLY A 52 -15.14 -0.72 -12.11
N THR A 53 -15.63 -1.56 -11.21
CA THR A 53 -14.89 -2.09 -10.08
C THR A 53 -13.87 -3.14 -10.49
N CYS A 54 -13.75 -3.46 -11.78
CA CYS A 54 -12.82 -4.47 -12.27
C CYS A 54 -11.48 -3.88 -12.72
N PRO A 55 -10.39 -4.65 -12.53
CA PRO A 55 -9.14 -4.44 -13.24
C PRO A 55 -9.31 -4.22 -14.73
N SER A 56 -8.59 -3.23 -15.26
CA SER A 56 -8.56 -2.89 -16.68
C SER A 56 -7.35 -3.50 -17.41
N LEU A 57 -6.70 -4.51 -16.80
CA LEU A 57 -5.55 -5.19 -17.40
C LEU A 57 -6.01 -6.21 -18.44
N HIS A 58 -5.45 -6.13 -19.65
CA HIS A 58 -5.71 -7.07 -20.73
C HIS A 58 -4.50 -7.98 -20.97
N ASN A 59 -4.59 -9.23 -20.51
CA ASN A 59 -3.55 -10.26 -20.62
C ASN A 59 -4.16 -11.68 -20.59
N ARG A 60 -3.63 -12.58 -21.42
CA ARG A 60 -4.17 -13.93 -21.61
C ARG A 60 -4.00 -14.86 -20.40
N ASP A 61 -2.99 -14.59 -19.56
CA ASP A 61 -2.64 -15.41 -18.40
C ASP A 61 -3.38 -14.95 -17.12
N ILE A 62 -4.03 -13.78 -17.14
CA ILE A 62 -4.85 -13.31 -16.01
C ILE A 62 -6.04 -14.22 -15.82
N VAL A 63 -6.23 -14.74 -14.61
CA VAL A 63 -7.39 -15.57 -14.27
C VAL A 63 -8.53 -14.70 -13.75
N PRO A 64 -9.79 -15.16 -13.81
CA PRO A 64 -10.90 -14.38 -13.29
C PRO A 64 -10.76 -14.16 -11.78
N GLU A 65 -10.86 -12.90 -11.38
CA GLU A 65 -10.48 -12.40 -10.06
C GLU A 65 -11.60 -11.55 -9.45
N ARG A 66 -11.46 -11.19 -8.17
CA ARG A 66 -12.42 -10.29 -7.53
C ARG A 66 -12.36 -8.87 -8.08
N ALA A 67 -13.43 -8.13 -7.81
CA ALA A 67 -13.47 -6.69 -8.02
C ALA A 67 -12.64 -5.93 -6.97
N PHE A 68 -12.18 -4.74 -7.33
CA PHE A 68 -11.46 -3.83 -6.46
C PHE A 68 -12.26 -3.48 -5.20
N PRO A 69 -11.59 -3.37 -4.04
CA PRO A 69 -12.16 -2.63 -2.91
C PRO A 69 -12.27 -1.14 -3.25
N SER A 70 -12.97 -0.38 -2.42
CA SER A 70 -13.08 1.08 -2.59
C SER A 70 -11.73 1.80 -2.44
N ILE A 71 -10.81 1.24 -1.65
CA ILE A 71 -9.46 1.77 -1.41
C ILE A 71 -8.50 0.60 -1.29
N VAL A 72 -7.29 0.76 -1.84
CA VAL A 72 -6.14 -0.10 -1.57
C VAL A 72 -5.03 0.71 -0.88
N TYR A 73 -4.22 0.02 -0.08
CA TYR A 73 -3.26 0.64 0.83
C TYR A 73 -1.84 0.21 0.49
N ARG A 74 -0.88 1.11 0.68
CA ARG A 74 0.54 0.78 0.52
C ARG A 74 1.38 1.38 1.64
N GLY A 75 2.08 0.52 2.37
CA GLY A 75 3.17 0.93 3.25
C GLY A 75 4.41 1.31 2.45
N ASP A 76 4.98 2.50 2.68
CA ASP A 76 6.17 2.98 1.98
C ASP A 76 7.00 3.89 2.92
N SER A 77 8.30 4.03 2.64
CA SER A 77 9.21 4.90 3.38
C SER A 77 9.41 6.26 2.71
N ARG A 78 9.01 6.41 1.44
CA ARG A 78 9.12 7.67 0.70
C ARG A 78 8.05 8.66 1.17
N PRO A 79 8.42 9.93 1.40
CA PRO A 79 7.48 10.93 1.91
C PRO A 79 6.50 11.40 0.83
N PRO A 80 5.34 11.96 1.24
CA PRO A 80 4.33 12.47 0.31
C PRO A 80 4.89 13.62 -0.53
N VAL A 81 5.68 14.49 0.10
CA VAL A 81 6.40 15.60 -0.53
C VAL A 81 7.88 15.44 -0.20
N ALA A 82 8.72 15.55 -1.22
CA ALA A 82 10.19 15.57 -1.11
C ALA A 82 10.74 16.71 -1.97
N ASP A 83 12.01 17.04 -1.72
CA ASP A 83 12.77 18.01 -2.50
C ASP A 83 12.71 17.69 -4.01
N ASN A 84 12.78 18.73 -4.84
CA ASN A 84 12.73 18.62 -6.30
C ASN A 84 11.47 17.91 -6.86
N ASN A 85 10.33 18.04 -6.16
CA ASN A 85 9.05 17.41 -6.52
C ASN A 85 9.17 15.89 -6.72
N GLN A 86 10.01 15.22 -5.93
CA GLN A 86 10.20 13.76 -6.01
C GLN A 86 9.28 12.96 -5.09
N GLY A 87 8.48 13.64 -4.26
CA GLY A 87 7.53 12.99 -3.37
C GLY A 87 6.43 12.24 -4.11
N ILE A 88 5.82 11.27 -3.42
CA ILE A 88 4.79 10.40 -3.97
C ILE A 88 3.57 11.18 -4.48
N PHE A 89 3.20 12.28 -3.82
CA PHE A 89 2.07 13.13 -4.26
C PHE A 89 2.32 13.83 -5.60
N ASN A 90 3.58 13.95 -6.05
CA ASN A 90 3.89 14.59 -7.33
C ASN A 90 4.15 13.57 -8.45
N ARG A 91 4.80 12.44 -8.15
CA ARG A 91 5.25 11.47 -9.16
C ARG A 91 4.41 10.19 -9.25
N GLY A 92 3.58 9.95 -8.23
CA GLY A 92 2.97 8.65 -8.03
C GLY A 92 4.01 7.62 -7.61
N MET A 93 3.77 6.36 -7.96
CA MET A 93 4.65 5.25 -7.64
C MET A 93 5.00 4.50 -8.91
N TRP A 94 6.28 4.28 -9.13
CA TRP A 94 6.77 3.46 -10.24
C TRP A 94 7.30 2.13 -9.71
N SER A 95 7.11 1.09 -10.51
CA SER A 95 7.73 -0.23 -10.29
C SER A 95 9.25 -0.12 -10.37
N ARG A 96 9.94 -1.16 -9.91
CA ARG A 96 11.41 -1.17 -9.96
C ARG A 96 11.94 -1.51 -11.34
N GLY A 97 11.16 -2.25 -12.13
CA GLY A 97 11.55 -2.67 -13.47
C GLY A 97 10.36 -3.11 -14.34
N THR A 98 10.62 -4.07 -15.22
CA THR A 98 9.67 -4.60 -16.22
C THR A 98 9.49 -6.11 -16.14
N ASN A 99 10.00 -6.76 -15.09
CA ASN A 99 9.78 -8.21 -14.92
C ASN A 99 8.33 -8.49 -14.47
N SER A 100 7.52 -9.01 -15.38
CA SER A 100 6.10 -9.37 -15.18
C SER A 100 5.89 -10.78 -14.59
N ASP A 101 6.94 -11.49 -14.20
CA ASP A 101 6.83 -12.79 -13.52
C ASP A 101 6.20 -12.64 -12.11
N ILE A 102 4.98 -13.16 -11.94
CA ILE A 102 4.21 -13.15 -10.70
C ILE A 102 4.89 -14.00 -9.62
N ARG A 103 5.40 -15.19 -9.97
CA ARG A 103 6.07 -16.08 -9.02
C ARG A 103 7.31 -15.41 -8.44
N SER A 104 8.16 -14.85 -9.30
CA SER A 104 9.33 -14.09 -8.88
C SER A 104 8.93 -12.90 -8.01
N HIS A 105 7.89 -12.17 -8.38
CA HIS A 105 7.38 -11.04 -7.61
C HIS A 105 7.00 -11.41 -6.17
N VAL A 106 6.10 -12.37 -6.00
CA VAL A 106 5.59 -12.74 -4.66
C VAL A 106 6.68 -13.35 -3.79
N GLN A 107 7.67 -14.01 -4.39
CA GLN A 107 8.84 -14.56 -3.69
C GLN A 107 9.92 -13.51 -3.40
N GLY A 108 9.67 -12.23 -3.71
CA GLY A 108 10.55 -11.12 -3.36
C GLY A 108 11.64 -10.82 -4.37
N ASP A 109 11.39 -11.04 -5.66
CA ASP A 109 12.25 -10.80 -6.83
C ASP A 109 13.67 -10.34 -6.51
N ARG A 110 14.61 -11.30 -6.56
CA ARG A 110 16.00 -11.10 -6.16
C ARG A 110 16.75 -10.10 -7.02
N SER A 111 16.29 -9.88 -8.26
CA SER A 111 16.90 -8.94 -9.19
C SER A 111 16.41 -7.50 -8.98
N LEU A 112 15.44 -7.29 -8.07
CA LEU A 112 14.81 -6.00 -7.81
C LEU A 112 14.29 -5.31 -9.08
N ASN A 113 13.79 -6.08 -10.04
CA ASN A 113 13.36 -5.63 -11.38
C ASN A 113 11.86 -5.86 -11.61
N SER A 114 11.09 -6.21 -10.58
CA SER A 114 9.66 -6.48 -10.69
C SER A 114 8.89 -5.28 -11.26
N GLU A 115 7.99 -5.58 -12.20
CA GLU A 115 7.05 -4.64 -12.79
C GLU A 115 5.90 -4.28 -11.84
N TYR A 116 5.76 -5.01 -10.74
CA TYR A 116 4.63 -4.84 -9.85
C TYR A 116 4.93 -3.90 -8.68
N ILE A 117 3.92 -3.13 -8.32
CA ILE A 117 3.87 -2.29 -7.12
C ILE A 117 2.86 -2.93 -6.17
N SER A 118 3.38 -3.59 -5.13
CA SER A 118 2.57 -4.25 -4.11
C SER A 118 1.71 -3.25 -3.33
N THR A 119 0.42 -3.53 -3.26
CA THR A 119 -0.55 -2.83 -2.39
C THR A 119 -1.43 -3.89 -1.72
N SER A 120 -2.21 -3.52 -0.71
CA SER A 120 -3.08 -4.44 0.02
C SER A 120 -4.50 -3.90 0.09
N GLY A 121 -5.50 -4.77 -0.01
CA GLY A 121 -6.88 -4.41 0.32
C GLY A 121 -7.08 -4.12 1.81
N SER A 122 -6.13 -4.51 2.66
CA SER A 122 -6.17 -4.34 4.11
C SER A 122 -5.19 -3.27 4.61
N GLN A 123 -5.73 -2.25 5.26
CA GLN A 123 -4.94 -1.21 5.89
C GLN A 123 -3.98 -1.76 6.96
N GLY A 124 -4.41 -2.70 7.79
CA GLY A 124 -3.59 -3.24 8.88
C GLY A 124 -2.36 -4.02 8.37
N LEU A 125 -2.47 -4.65 7.20
CA LEU A 125 -1.33 -5.28 6.53
C LEU A 125 -0.37 -4.22 6.00
N ALA A 126 -0.87 -3.17 5.34
CA ALA A 126 -0.05 -2.05 4.89
C ALA A 126 0.66 -1.32 6.05
N GLU A 127 0.00 -1.16 7.20
CA GLU A 127 0.60 -0.63 8.43
C GLU A 127 1.71 -1.53 8.97
N SER A 128 1.54 -2.86 8.90
CA SER A 128 2.57 -3.83 9.31
C SER A 128 3.82 -3.72 8.42
N PHE A 129 3.64 -3.56 7.11
CA PHE A 129 4.74 -3.27 6.17
C PHE A 129 5.39 -1.92 6.46
N ALA A 130 4.62 -0.86 6.68
CA ALA A 130 5.14 0.46 7.04
C ALA A 130 5.97 0.41 8.33
N ARG A 131 5.51 -0.33 9.35
CA ARG A 131 6.25 -0.57 10.59
C ARG A 131 7.58 -1.31 10.33
N SER A 132 7.57 -2.34 9.49
CA SER A 132 8.79 -3.09 9.12
C SER A 132 9.83 -2.20 8.43
N GLN A 133 9.40 -1.41 7.44
CA GLN A 133 10.29 -0.46 6.74
C GLN A 133 10.80 0.64 7.67
N GLY A 134 9.97 1.09 8.62
CA GLY A 134 10.35 2.03 9.67
C GLY A 134 11.44 1.49 10.58
N ALA A 135 11.32 0.23 11.02
CA ALA A 135 12.32 -0.42 11.85
C ALA A 135 13.69 -0.48 11.15
N ASN A 136 13.72 -0.82 9.85
CA ASN A 136 14.95 -0.81 9.06
C ASN A 136 15.56 0.59 8.95
N THR A 137 14.71 1.61 8.75
CA THR A 137 15.14 3.01 8.70
C THR A 137 15.71 3.47 10.04
N LEU A 138 15.07 3.12 11.17
CA LEU A 138 15.58 3.40 12.51
C LEU A 138 16.92 2.71 12.77
N GLY A 139 17.08 1.45 12.34
CA GLY A 139 18.36 0.73 12.41
C GLY A 139 19.47 1.47 11.67
N ASN A 140 19.22 1.91 10.44
CA ASN A 140 20.18 2.71 9.66
C ASN A 140 20.50 4.06 10.32
N LEU A 141 19.52 4.73 10.94
CA LEU A 141 19.74 5.98 11.67
C LEU A 141 20.57 5.77 12.94
N ALA A 142 20.35 4.66 13.66
CA ALA A 142 21.12 4.31 14.85
C ALA A 142 22.58 3.99 14.49
N LEU A 143 22.82 3.22 13.42
CA LEU A 143 24.16 2.92 12.91
C LEU A 143 24.92 4.19 12.49
N ASN A 144 24.20 5.15 11.90
CA ASN A 144 24.74 6.47 11.56
C ASN A 144 24.67 7.47 12.72
N SER A 145 24.54 7.01 13.97
CA SER A 145 24.66 7.88 15.14
C SER A 145 25.97 8.66 15.04
N ARG A 146 25.95 9.93 15.44
CA ARG A 146 26.99 10.94 15.16
C ARG A 146 28.33 10.70 15.89
N CYS A 147 28.57 9.47 16.31
CA CYS A 147 29.61 8.98 17.22
C CYS A 147 30.64 8.19 16.44
N SER A 148 31.44 8.90 15.64
CA SER A 148 32.61 8.28 15.03
C SER A 148 33.63 7.88 16.11
N THR A 149 34.46 6.88 15.81
CA THR A 149 35.56 6.44 16.70
C THR A 149 36.44 7.63 17.14
N GLY A 150 36.70 8.58 16.24
CA GLY A 150 37.43 9.81 16.55
C GLY A 150 36.71 10.74 17.54
N ARG A 151 35.38 10.85 17.45
CA ARG A 151 34.57 11.62 18.42
C ARG A 151 34.54 10.97 19.80
N MET A 152 34.43 9.64 19.84
CA MET A 152 34.47 8.91 21.11
C MET A 152 35.83 9.05 21.80
N ALA A 153 36.93 8.93 21.05
CA ALA A 153 38.27 9.18 21.57
C ALA A 153 38.45 10.63 22.05
N ALA A 154 37.93 11.62 21.31
CA ALA A 154 37.96 13.02 21.72
C ALA A 154 37.12 13.30 22.98
N TYR A 155 35.98 12.64 23.16
CA TYR A 155 35.17 12.78 24.38
C TYR A 155 35.82 12.08 25.57
N ALA A 156 36.48 10.93 25.39
CA ALA A 156 37.13 10.20 26.48
C ALA A 156 38.25 11.00 27.18
N ILE A 157 38.87 11.96 26.48
CA ILE A 157 39.98 12.77 27.00
C ILE A 157 39.55 14.12 27.60
N LEU A 158 38.26 14.51 27.51
CA LEU A 158 37.76 15.78 28.06
C LEU A 158 37.40 15.63 29.55
N PRO A 159 38.12 16.30 30.47
CA PRO A 159 37.82 16.20 31.90
C PRO A 159 36.46 16.82 32.24
N GLY A 160 35.71 16.18 33.14
CA GLY A 160 34.41 16.66 33.63
C GLY A 160 33.23 16.45 32.67
N ILE A 161 33.35 16.87 31.41
CA ILE A 161 32.25 16.80 30.42
C ILE A 161 32.34 15.61 29.46
N GLY A 162 33.51 14.98 29.35
CA GLY A 162 33.78 13.93 28.37
C GLY A 162 32.87 12.71 28.49
N GLN A 163 32.69 12.21 29.72
CA GLN A 163 31.81 11.08 30.01
C GLN A 163 30.33 11.38 29.67
N TYR A 164 29.89 12.61 29.94
CA TYR A 164 28.54 13.05 29.58
C TYR A 164 28.33 13.10 28.06
N LEU A 165 29.31 13.66 27.33
CA LEU A 165 29.28 13.72 25.87
C LEU A 165 29.34 12.33 25.25
N LEU A 166 30.14 11.42 25.82
CA LEU A 166 30.23 10.03 25.40
C LEU A 166 28.90 9.29 25.62
N TYR A 167 28.25 9.46 26.77
CA TYR A 167 26.95 8.86 27.07
C TYR A 167 25.85 9.36 26.11
N ARG A 168 25.75 10.68 25.89
CA ARG A 168 24.86 11.29 24.89
C ARG A 168 25.13 10.84 23.47
N CYS A 169 26.34 10.34 23.21
CA CYS A 169 26.74 9.79 21.93
C CYS A 169 26.20 8.36 21.78
N LEU A 170 26.55 7.51 22.74
CA LEU A 170 26.29 6.07 22.72
C LEU A 170 24.82 5.74 22.91
N ASP A 171 24.07 6.57 23.64
CA ASP A 171 22.65 6.37 23.94
C ASP A 171 21.81 7.54 23.43
N GLY A 172 20.64 7.23 22.89
CA GLY A 172 19.68 8.24 22.45
C GLY A 172 18.39 7.66 21.92
N VAL A 173 17.58 8.53 21.33
CA VAL A 173 16.34 8.16 20.64
C VAL A 173 16.49 8.52 19.16
N VAL A 174 16.18 7.57 18.29
CA VAL A 174 16.05 7.79 16.86
C VAL A 174 14.58 7.85 16.49
N THR A 175 14.26 8.69 15.51
CA THR A 175 12.90 8.90 15.01
C THR A 175 12.90 8.80 13.50
N ALA A 176 11.94 8.06 12.96
CA ALA A 176 11.69 7.95 11.52
C ALA A 176 10.18 8.13 11.26
N ARG A 177 9.85 8.60 10.07
CA ARG A 177 8.47 8.64 9.58
C ARG A 177 8.25 7.54 8.57
N THR A 178 7.09 6.90 8.64
CA THR A 178 6.64 5.95 7.63
C THR A 178 5.22 6.29 7.21
N TYR A 179 4.84 5.76 6.05
CA TYR A 179 3.70 6.25 5.31
C TYR A 179 2.82 5.08 4.88
N VAL A 180 1.52 5.21 5.09
CA VAL A 180 0.53 4.33 4.48
C VAL A 180 -0.29 5.18 3.50
N TYR A 181 -0.05 4.98 2.21
CA TYR A 181 -0.75 5.66 1.14
C TYR A 181 -2.09 4.99 0.88
N LEU A 182 -3.11 5.82 0.65
CA LEU A 182 -4.44 5.39 0.24
C LEU A 182 -4.57 5.63 -1.26
N ILE A 183 -4.98 4.61 -1.98
CA ILE A 183 -5.08 4.60 -3.44
C ILE A 183 -6.53 4.29 -3.81
N ASP A 184 -7.11 5.10 -4.68
CA ASP A 184 -8.45 4.94 -5.23
C ASP A 184 -8.36 4.18 -6.56
N PRO A 185 -8.85 2.91 -6.60
CA PRO A 185 -8.79 2.12 -7.80
C PRO A 185 -9.62 2.67 -8.97
N ALA A 186 -10.59 3.56 -8.73
CA ALA A 186 -11.33 4.22 -9.80
C ALA A 186 -10.44 5.10 -10.69
N TRP A 187 -9.29 5.53 -10.18
CA TRP A 187 -8.30 6.35 -10.91
C TRP A 187 -7.02 5.57 -11.25
N ALA A 188 -6.91 4.32 -10.81
CA ALA A 188 -5.85 3.38 -11.17
C ALA A 188 -6.42 1.96 -11.12
N SER A 189 -6.85 1.47 -12.28
CA SER A 189 -7.47 0.15 -12.45
C SER A 189 -6.48 -0.90 -12.98
N ASN A 190 -5.20 -0.58 -13.07
CA ASN A 190 -4.14 -1.38 -13.66
C ASN A 190 -3.48 -2.35 -12.65
N ALA A 191 -4.27 -3.05 -11.84
CA ALA A 191 -3.75 -4.01 -10.87
C ALA A 191 -4.45 -5.35 -10.94
N MET A 192 -3.74 -6.42 -10.57
CA MET A 192 -4.28 -7.77 -10.43
C MET A 192 -4.32 -8.17 -8.96
N TYR A 193 -5.28 -9.00 -8.59
CA TYR A 193 -5.38 -9.55 -7.24
C TYR A 193 -4.59 -10.85 -7.13
N ILE A 194 -3.38 -10.74 -6.57
CA ILE A 194 -2.36 -11.79 -6.55
C ILE A 194 -2.85 -13.12 -5.98
N PRO A 195 -3.60 -13.18 -4.87
CA PRO A 195 -4.05 -14.46 -4.34
C PRO A 195 -4.95 -15.25 -5.30
N ASP A 196 -5.71 -14.57 -6.17
CA ASP A 196 -6.52 -15.27 -7.18
C ASP A 196 -5.61 -15.77 -8.34
N GLN A 197 -4.55 -15.03 -8.69
CA GLN A 197 -3.58 -15.42 -9.73
C GLN A 197 -2.75 -16.66 -9.33
N ILE A 198 -2.30 -16.74 -8.08
CA ILE A 198 -1.41 -17.83 -7.61
C ILE A 198 -2.15 -19.05 -7.05
N ARG A 199 -3.50 -19.05 -6.96
CA ARG A 199 -4.27 -20.12 -6.29
C ARG A 199 -4.09 -21.52 -6.89
N GLY A 200 -3.62 -21.62 -8.13
CA GLY A 200 -3.28 -22.89 -8.78
C GLY A 200 -2.05 -23.58 -8.17
N ASP A 201 -1.21 -22.83 -7.45
CA ASP A 201 -0.03 -23.33 -6.75
C ASP A 201 -0.28 -23.26 -5.24
N ARG A 202 -0.43 -24.43 -4.62
CA ARG A 202 -0.77 -24.54 -3.20
C ARG A 202 0.30 -23.94 -2.30
N ASP A 203 1.57 -24.05 -2.65
CA ASP A 203 2.67 -23.59 -1.81
C ASP A 203 2.76 -22.06 -1.85
N LEU A 204 2.68 -21.47 -3.05
CA LEU A 204 2.59 -20.02 -3.20
C LEU A 204 1.34 -19.47 -2.50
N TYR A 205 0.16 -20.05 -2.77
CA TYR A 205 -1.08 -19.55 -2.19
C TYR A 205 -1.04 -19.57 -0.66
N ASN A 206 -0.66 -20.69 -0.04
CA ASN A 206 -0.64 -20.78 1.43
C ASN A 206 0.33 -19.79 2.07
N HIS A 207 1.43 -19.44 1.39
CA HIS A 207 2.41 -18.51 1.92
C HIS A 207 2.01 -17.03 1.73
N TYR A 208 1.42 -16.69 0.58
CA TYR A 208 1.26 -15.28 0.16
C TYR A 208 -0.19 -14.78 0.16
N HIS A 209 -1.21 -15.65 0.20
CA HIS A 209 -2.62 -15.21 0.10
C HIS A 209 -3.05 -14.24 1.22
N SER A 210 -2.43 -14.34 2.40
CA SER A 210 -2.76 -13.54 3.58
C SER A 210 -2.34 -12.08 3.45
N GLN A 211 -1.54 -11.72 2.43
CA GLN A 211 -1.14 -10.35 2.16
C GLN A 211 -2.26 -9.50 1.55
N ASP A 212 -3.34 -10.15 1.08
CA ASP A 212 -4.48 -9.49 0.43
C ASP A 212 -4.02 -8.54 -0.68
N GLU A 213 -3.05 -9.02 -1.48
CA GLU A 213 -2.25 -8.18 -2.36
C GLU A 213 -2.96 -7.83 -3.66
N TRP A 214 -2.94 -6.53 -3.98
CA TRP A 214 -3.25 -5.98 -5.29
C TRP A 214 -1.95 -5.47 -5.91
N ALA A 215 -1.48 -6.14 -6.96
CA ALA A 215 -0.24 -5.83 -7.64
C ALA A 215 -0.51 -4.89 -8.82
N TYR A 216 -0.20 -3.61 -8.65
CA TYR A 216 -0.29 -2.61 -9.71
C TYR A 216 0.83 -2.80 -10.72
N VAL A 217 0.51 -2.76 -12.00
CA VAL A 217 1.48 -2.90 -13.09
C VAL A 217 2.10 -1.54 -13.40
N ARG A 218 3.43 -1.46 -13.26
CA ARG A 218 4.31 -0.38 -13.70
C ARG A 218 4.16 0.98 -13.02
N HIS A 219 2.96 1.55 -12.97
CA HIS A 219 2.73 2.91 -12.45
C HIS A 219 1.41 3.03 -11.70
N ILE A 220 1.46 3.66 -10.52
CA ILE A 220 0.29 4.19 -9.83
C ILE A 220 0.38 5.72 -9.96
N PRO A 221 -0.50 6.37 -10.73
CA PRO A 221 -0.43 7.81 -10.93
C PRO A 221 -0.72 8.57 -9.64
N ALA A 222 -0.12 9.75 -9.50
CA ALA A 222 -0.34 10.61 -8.33
C ALA A 222 -1.82 10.99 -8.14
N SER A 223 -2.60 11.09 -9.23
CA SER A 223 -4.04 11.35 -9.21
C SER A 223 -4.85 10.23 -8.56
N ALA A 224 -4.35 9.00 -8.52
CA ALA A 224 -5.02 7.89 -7.87
C ALA A 224 -4.73 7.81 -6.36
N ILE A 225 -3.74 8.56 -5.87
CA ILE A 225 -3.37 8.55 -4.45
C ILE A 225 -4.21 9.60 -3.74
N THR A 226 -5.18 9.18 -2.94
CA THR A 226 -6.12 10.09 -2.25
C THR A 226 -5.45 10.88 -1.12
N GLY A 227 -4.49 10.25 -0.45
CA GLY A 227 -3.74 10.84 0.64
C GLY A 227 -2.83 9.84 1.32
N VAL A 228 -2.31 10.21 2.50
CA VAL A 228 -1.37 9.41 3.26
C VAL A 228 -1.65 9.51 4.75
N ARG A 229 -1.58 8.36 5.44
CA ARG A 229 -1.48 8.29 6.89
C ARG A 229 -0.02 8.28 7.28
N ILE A 230 0.39 9.26 8.07
CA ILE A 230 1.77 9.44 8.53
C ILE A 230 1.88 8.82 9.91
N TYR A 231 2.89 7.98 10.09
CA TYR A 231 3.23 7.38 11.37
C TYR A 231 4.61 7.84 11.78
N THR A 232 4.75 8.18 13.05
CA THR A 232 6.05 8.37 13.66
C THR A 232 6.45 7.09 14.37
N MET A 233 7.69 6.68 14.12
CA MET A 233 8.31 5.54 14.76
C MET A 233 9.52 6.03 15.54
N THR A 234 9.60 5.66 16.81
CA THR A 234 10.75 5.99 17.67
C THR A 234 11.32 4.74 18.29
N ALA A 235 12.63 4.73 18.54
CA ALA A 235 13.28 3.69 19.31
C ALA A 235 14.46 4.27 20.09
N GLN A 236 14.71 3.75 21.28
CA GLN A 236 15.98 3.95 21.95
C GLN A 236 17.05 3.18 21.21
N TYR A 237 18.25 3.74 21.14
CA TYR A 237 19.43 3.04 20.63
C TYR A 237 20.55 3.05 21.68
N HIS A 238 21.42 2.05 21.60
CA HIS A 238 22.65 1.95 22.36
C HIS A 238 23.77 1.44 21.46
N ASN A 239 24.90 2.15 21.44
CA ASN A 239 26.09 1.78 20.69
C ASN A 239 25.80 1.45 19.22
N GLY A 240 24.98 2.28 18.57
CA GLY A 240 24.60 2.10 17.16
C GLY A 240 23.50 1.07 16.88
N PHE A 241 22.97 0.38 17.89
CA PHE A 241 21.91 -0.61 17.74
C PHE A 241 20.61 -0.13 18.39
N ILE A 242 19.50 -0.26 17.67
CA ILE A 242 18.18 -0.01 18.25
C ILE A 242 17.84 -1.07 19.30
N ARG A 243 17.09 -0.69 20.33
CA ARG A 243 16.53 -1.59 21.34
C ARG A 243 15.10 -1.96 20.92
N PRO A 244 14.83 -3.15 20.36
CA PRO A 244 13.55 -3.45 19.72
C PRO A 244 12.33 -3.30 20.65
N GLN A 245 12.50 -3.59 21.94
CA GLN A 245 11.47 -3.47 22.97
C GLN A 245 11.03 -2.02 23.25
N THR A 246 11.78 -1.03 22.75
CA THR A 246 11.49 0.40 22.93
C THR A 246 10.88 1.02 21.68
N ILE A 247 10.61 0.20 20.66
CA ILE A 247 9.97 0.65 19.43
C ILE A 247 8.54 1.09 19.76
N ASP A 248 8.30 2.38 19.59
CA ASP A 248 6.96 2.95 19.57
C ASP A 248 6.59 3.30 18.11
N PHE A 249 5.36 2.98 17.73
CA PHE A 249 4.81 3.22 16.39
C PHE A 249 3.41 3.76 16.54
N HIS A 250 3.23 5.05 16.28
CA HIS A 250 1.98 5.74 16.45
C HIS A 250 1.58 6.48 15.18
N TYR A 251 0.27 6.54 14.98
CA TYR A 251 -0.32 7.35 13.93
C TYR A 251 -0.29 8.82 14.35
N ASP A 252 0.19 9.69 13.47
CA ASP A 252 0.25 11.14 13.72
C ASP A 252 -0.97 11.83 13.13
N GLN A 253 -1.12 11.72 11.81
CA GLN A 253 -2.05 12.52 11.04
C GLN A 253 -2.29 11.93 9.66
N PHE A 254 -3.38 12.39 9.04
CA PHE A 254 -3.67 12.15 7.64
C PHE A 254 -3.40 13.43 6.86
N VAL A 255 -2.77 13.30 5.70
CA VAL A 255 -2.55 14.40 4.76
C VAL A 255 -3.20 14.04 3.43
N ALA A 256 -4.16 14.84 2.99
CA ALA A 256 -4.81 14.66 1.70
C ALA A 256 -3.87 15.06 0.55
N ASN A 257 -3.97 14.34 -0.57
CA ASN A 257 -3.20 14.66 -1.77
C ASN A 257 -3.93 15.72 -2.62
N PRO A 258 -3.36 16.92 -2.82
CA PRO A 258 -3.99 17.94 -3.65
C PRO A 258 -4.08 17.54 -5.14
N GLN A 259 -3.28 16.58 -5.62
CA GLN A 259 -3.34 16.11 -7.01
C GLN A 259 -4.54 15.21 -7.28
N HIS A 260 -5.05 14.49 -6.28
CA HIS A 260 -6.25 13.66 -6.43
C HIS A 260 -7.50 14.52 -6.69
N VAL A 261 -7.65 15.62 -5.95
CA VAL A 261 -8.78 16.56 -6.10
C VAL A 261 -8.75 17.29 -7.46
N ARG A 262 -7.59 17.33 -8.12
CA ARG A 262 -7.37 17.97 -9.42
C ARG A 262 -7.33 16.98 -10.58
N ALA A 263 -7.62 15.70 -10.32
CA ALA A 263 -7.50 14.64 -11.32
C ALA A 263 -8.35 14.96 -12.56
N ARG A 264 -7.68 15.16 -13.69
CA ARG A 264 -8.28 15.04 -15.01
C ARG A 264 -8.24 13.56 -15.39
N VAL A 265 -9.23 13.09 -16.15
CA VAL A 265 -9.44 11.68 -16.55
C VAL A 265 -8.20 11.10 -17.24
N VAL A 266 -7.21 10.67 -16.47
CA VAL A 266 -5.99 10.01 -16.94
C VAL A 266 -5.82 8.79 -16.07
N VAL A 267 -6.41 7.69 -16.52
CA VAL A 267 -6.14 6.35 -16.00
C VAL A 267 -4.92 5.84 -16.75
N TYR A 268 -3.91 5.38 -16.00
CA TYR A 268 -2.72 4.79 -16.58
C TYR A 268 -3.05 3.42 -17.18
N ASP A 269 -2.60 3.18 -18.42
CA ASP A 269 -2.76 1.92 -19.14
C ASP A 269 -1.38 1.36 -19.51
N PRO A 270 -0.92 0.27 -18.86
CA PRO A 270 0.41 -0.28 -19.11
C PRO A 270 0.59 -0.80 -20.54
N ALA A 271 -0.48 -1.19 -21.24
CA ALA A 271 -0.37 -1.62 -22.64
C ALA A 271 -0.04 -0.48 -23.60
N ARG A 272 -0.22 0.78 -23.17
CA ARG A 272 0.14 1.98 -23.93
C ARG A 272 1.49 2.56 -23.52
N ASP A 273 2.05 2.12 -22.40
CA ASP A 273 3.40 2.48 -21.97
C ASP A 273 4.42 1.54 -22.62
N ARG A 274 5.13 2.03 -23.63
CA ARG A 274 6.19 1.28 -24.32
C ARG A 274 7.31 0.80 -23.39
N SER A 275 7.48 1.44 -22.23
CA SER A 275 8.50 1.08 -21.25
C SER A 275 8.03 0.04 -20.23
N ALA A 276 6.74 -0.34 -20.25
CA ALA A 276 6.20 -1.36 -19.35
C ALA A 276 6.51 -2.78 -19.86
N GLU A 277 6.62 -2.99 -21.17
CA GLU A 277 6.69 -4.33 -21.79
C GLU A 277 5.43 -5.19 -21.50
N TRP A 278 4.33 -4.51 -21.18
CA TRP A 278 3.05 -5.12 -20.87
C TRP A 278 2.13 -5.23 -22.10
N GLY A 279 1.48 -6.37 -22.26
CA GLY A 279 0.51 -6.61 -23.32
C GLY A 279 -0.24 -7.93 -23.14
N PHE A 280 -1.00 -8.29 -24.16
CA PHE A 280 -1.84 -9.49 -24.12
C PHE A 280 -1.05 -10.78 -23.95
N ASP A 281 0.12 -10.86 -24.57
CA ASP A 281 0.98 -12.05 -24.61
C ASP A 281 2.16 -11.99 -23.62
N THR A 282 2.23 -10.96 -22.77
CA THR A 282 3.25 -10.87 -21.72
C THR A 282 3.11 -12.07 -20.78
N ALA A 283 4.16 -12.87 -20.68
CA ALA A 283 4.14 -14.08 -19.84
C ALA A 283 4.17 -13.68 -18.36
N LEU A 284 3.16 -14.11 -17.60
CA LEU A 284 3.06 -13.76 -16.18
C LEU A 284 3.68 -14.81 -15.25
N ASP A 285 4.07 -15.98 -15.77
CA ASP A 285 4.39 -17.20 -14.99
C ASP A 285 3.37 -17.48 -13.87
N SER A 286 2.10 -17.12 -14.13
CA SER A 286 1.02 -17.41 -13.21
C SER A 286 0.77 -18.92 -13.25
N PRO A 287 0.87 -19.65 -12.13
CA PRO A 287 0.53 -21.06 -12.13
C PRO A 287 -0.92 -21.18 -12.58
N THR A 288 -1.19 -22.07 -13.55
CA THR A 288 -2.53 -22.28 -14.10
C THR A 288 -3.53 -22.45 -12.96
N ALA A 289 -4.29 -21.41 -12.65
CA ALA A 289 -5.35 -21.55 -11.69
C ALA A 289 -6.42 -22.42 -12.35
N ASN A 290 -6.95 -23.39 -11.62
CA ASN A 290 -8.02 -24.24 -12.14
C ASN A 290 -9.07 -23.36 -12.84
N SER A 291 -9.35 -23.68 -14.10
CA SER A 291 -10.51 -23.15 -14.79
C SER A 291 -11.73 -23.39 -13.91
N TYR A 292 -12.68 -22.45 -13.87
CA TYR A 292 -13.94 -22.64 -13.15
C TYR A 292 -14.76 -23.75 -13.82
N THR A 293 -14.40 -25.01 -13.61
CA THR A 293 -15.00 -26.18 -14.24
C THR A 293 -15.33 -27.22 -13.18
N ARG A 294 -16.61 -27.64 -13.15
CA ARG A 294 -17.29 -28.60 -12.26
C ARG A 294 -16.96 -28.49 -10.76
N GLY A 295 -17.90 -27.93 -10.00
CA GLY A 295 -17.85 -27.80 -8.53
C GLY A 295 -17.27 -26.46 -8.04
N CYS A 296 -16.48 -25.79 -8.88
CA CYS A 296 -16.01 -24.42 -8.69
C CYS A 296 -16.81 -23.47 -9.58
N SER A 297 -17.66 -22.63 -9.00
CA SER A 297 -18.32 -21.57 -9.74
C SER A 297 -17.58 -20.25 -9.57
N THR A 298 -17.72 -19.36 -10.54
CA THR A 298 -17.30 -17.95 -10.47
C THR A 298 -17.88 -17.25 -9.24
N ILE A 299 -19.07 -17.65 -8.81
CA ILE A 299 -19.77 -17.13 -7.64
C ILE A 299 -19.13 -17.63 -6.34
N THR A 300 -18.75 -18.91 -6.28
CA THR A 300 -18.18 -19.52 -5.06
C THR A 300 -16.68 -19.37 -4.96
N MET A 301 -15.96 -18.99 -6.02
CA MET A 301 -14.48 -18.91 -6.03
C MET A 301 -13.81 -20.17 -5.43
N CYS A 302 -14.42 -21.34 -5.65
CA CYS A 302 -14.07 -22.61 -5.00
C CYS A 302 -14.16 -22.65 -3.45
N ARG A 303 -14.72 -21.62 -2.81
CA ARG A 303 -15.07 -21.60 -1.38
C ARG A 303 -16.41 -22.31 -1.17
N GLY A 304 -16.38 -23.64 -1.18
CA GLY A 304 -17.57 -24.44 -0.84
C GLY A 304 -17.76 -25.65 -1.74
N GLY A 305 -17.10 -26.74 -1.37
CA GLY A 305 -17.37 -28.09 -1.87
C GLY A 305 -17.40 -29.06 -0.69
N GLY A 306 -18.12 -28.70 0.37
CA GLY A 306 -18.30 -29.51 1.56
C GLY A 306 -19.77 -29.60 1.92
N SER A 307 -20.54 -30.36 1.15
CA SER A 307 -21.86 -30.84 1.56
C SER A 307 -22.35 -31.99 0.69
N GLY A 308 -22.38 -33.20 1.28
CA GLY A 308 -23.36 -34.25 1.00
C GLY A 308 -23.15 -35.13 -0.24
N GLY A 309 -22.80 -36.39 -0.01
CA GLY A 309 -22.76 -37.48 -0.99
C GLY A 309 -21.91 -38.63 -0.50
#